data_AF-A0A9C9DBH1-F1
#
_entry.id   AF-A0A9C9DBH1-F1
#
_cell.length_a   1.000
_cell.length_b   1.000
_cell.length_c   1.000
_cell.angle_alpha   90.00
_cell.angle_beta   90.00
_cell.angle_gamma   90.00
#
_symmetry.space_group_name_H-M   'P 1'
#
loop_
_entity.id
_entity.type
_entity.pdbx_description
1 polymer ?
#
loop_
_entity_poly.entity_id
_entity_poly.type
_entity_poly.pdbx_seq_one_letter_code
_entity_poly.pdbx_strand_id
1 'polypeptide(L)'
;MTEASDYSGTNPSNLDSIDNQWGSQPEDNFGYVSEEERRKHRGLEDWELVESMSDKQPGVFPWFRAVIGSVIIGILLFLLFAYGLDFFMHHFGRELLGHK
;
A
#
# COMPACT_ATOMS: atom_id res chain seq x y z
N MET A 1 43.93 -23.55 -39.77
CA MET A 1 42.91 -23.53 -38.70
C MET A 1 43.60 -22.92 -37.48
N THR A 2 43.32 -21.72 -37.00
CA THR A 2 42.34 -20.69 -37.37
C THR A 2 42.97 -19.38 -36.88
N GLU A 3 43.24 -18.44 -37.77
CA GLU A 3 43.91 -17.18 -37.46
C GLU A 3 42.90 -16.22 -36.84
N ALA A 4 43.25 -15.69 -35.67
CA ALA A 4 42.48 -14.66 -34.99
C ALA A 4 42.66 -13.33 -35.73
N SER A 5 41.64 -12.88 -36.46
CA SER A 5 41.60 -11.54 -37.04
C SER A 5 40.67 -10.65 -36.23
N ASP A 6 41.29 -9.79 -35.44
CA ASP A 6 41.11 -8.34 -35.55
C ASP A 6 39.71 -7.78 -35.26
N TYR A 7 39.43 -7.55 -33.96
CA TYR A 7 38.51 -6.49 -33.53
C TYR A 7 39.35 -5.29 -33.10
N SER A 8 39.80 -4.51 -34.09
CA SER A 8 40.30 -3.16 -33.90
C SER A 8 39.14 -2.18 -33.78
N GLY A 9 39.12 -1.43 -32.67
CA GLY A 9 38.55 -0.09 -32.65
C GLY A 9 37.34 0.12 -31.75
N THR A 10 37.54 0.19 -30.44
CA THR A 10 37.09 1.32 -29.60
C THR A 10 37.81 1.25 -28.25
N ASN A 11 38.63 2.26 -27.96
CA ASN A 11 39.24 2.45 -26.65
C ASN A 11 38.13 2.92 -25.69
N PRO A 12 37.79 2.20 -24.60
CA PRO A 12 36.64 2.54 -23.74
C PRO A 12 36.82 3.86 -22.98
N SER A 13 37.97 4.52 -23.11
CA SER A 13 38.27 5.82 -22.50
C SER A 13 37.68 7.02 -23.25
N ASN A 14 36.95 6.81 -24.35
CA ASN A 14 36.31 7.87 -25.15
C ASN A 14 34.81 7.56 -25.37
N LEU A 15 34.11 7.29 -24.28
CA LEU A 15 32.66 7.42 -24.23
C LEU A 15 32.42 8.78 -23.59
N ASP A 16 32.00 9.76 -24.41
CA ASP A 16 31.44 11.01 -23.89
C ASP A 16 30.48 10.67 -22.76
N SER A 17 30.52 11.43 -21.66
CA SER A 17 29.69 11.19 -20.49
C SER A 17 28.24 11.05 -20.93
N ILE A 18 27.73 9.81 -20.94
CA ILE A 18 26.33 9.55 -21.24
C ILE A 18 25.55 10.26 -20.14
N ASP A 19 24.88 11.34 -20.53
CA ASP A 19 24.03 12.09 -19.63
C ASP A 19 22.91 11.15 -19.21
N ASN A 20 23.02 10.62 -17.99
CA ASN A 20 22.13 9.61 -17.46
C ASN A 20 20.82 10.29 -17.04
N GLN A 21 19.96 10.56 -18.02
CA GLN A 21 18.63 11.13 -17.83
C GLN A 21 17.55 10.05 -17.71
N TRP A 22 17.95 8.83 -17.31
CA TRP A 22 17.01 7.73 -17.16
C TRP A 22 16.09 8.01 -15.98
N GLY A 23 14.78 8.06 -16.25
CA GLY A 23 13.75 8.45 -15.28
C GLY A 23 13.40 9.95 -15.24
N SER A 24 14.07 10.79 -16.04
CA SER A 24 13.67 12.19 -16.21
C SER A 24 12.53 12.30 -17.22
N GLN A 25 11.45 13.01 -16.86
CA GLN A 25 10.33 13.26 -17.76
C GLN A 25 10.67 14.40 -18.73
N PRO A 26 10.70 14.17 -20.05
CA PRO A 26 10.99 15.22 -21.03
C PRO A 26 9.88 16.28 -21.07
N GLU A 27 10.25 17.56 -21.10
CA GLU A 27 9.28 18.66 -21.24
C GLU A 27 8.63 18.73 -22.64
N ASP A 28 9.18 17.99 -23.61
CA ASP A 28 8.71 17.96 -25.00
C ASP A 28 7.58 16.95 -25.26
N ASN A 29 6.98 16.41 -24.19
CA ASN A 29 5.92 15.39 -24.24
C ASN A 29 6.27 14.19 -25.15
N PHE A 30 7.55 13.83 -25.29
CA PHE A 30 8.01 12.75 -26.21
C PHE A 30 7.65 13.01 -27.68
N GLY A 31 7.57 14.28 -28.09
CA GLY A 31 7.24 14.71 -29.45
C GLY A 31 5.74 14.86 -29.74
N TYR A 32 4.88 14.79 -28.73
CA TYR A 32 3.45 15.08 -28.86
C TYR A 32 3.13 16.54 -28.53
N VAL A 33 2.02 17.07 -29.04
CA VAL A 33 1.61 18.46 -28.78
C VAL A 33 1.19 18.65 -27.33
N SER A 34 0.68 17.59 -26.70
CA SER A 34 0.29 17.58 -25.29
C SER A 34 0.40 16.19 -24.67
N GLU A 35 0.47 16.13 -23.33
CA GLU A 35 0.39 14.85 -22.62
C GLU A 35 -0.94 14.11 -22.87
N GLU A 36 -2.03 14.83 -23.12
CA GLU A 36 -3.34 14.23 -23.38
C GLU A 36 -3.35 13.51 -24.74
N GLU A 37 -2.73 14.11 -25.75
CA GLU A 37 -2.51 13.47 -27.05
C GLU A 37 -1.59 12.25 -26.92
N ARG A 38 -0.49 12.37 -26.16
CA ARG A 38 0.39 11.24 -25.86
C ARG A 38 -0.36 10.08 -25.19
N ARG A 39 -1.13 10.34 -24.14
CA ARG A 39 -1.93 9.33 -23.42
C ARG A 39 -2.97 8.69 -24.34
N LYS A 40 -3.55 9.45 -25.29
CA LYS A 40 -4.50 8.91 -26.27
C LYS A 40 -3.85 7.99 -27.29
N HIS A 41 -2.60 8.25 -27.68
CA HIS A 41 -1.88 7.45 -28.68
C HIS A 41 -1.11 6.26 -28.08
N ARG A 42 -0.44 6.44 -26.93
CA ARG A 42 0.38 5.40 -26.28
C ARG A 42 -0.30 4.71 -25.09
N GLY A 43 -1.37 5.26 -24.57
CA GLY A 43 -1.94 4.84 -23.29
C GLY A 43 -1.19 5.45 -22.11
N LEU A 44 -1.64 5.10 -20.91
CA LEU A 44 -0.94 5.41 -19.66
C LEU A 44 0.05 4.27 -19.39
N GLU A 45 1.34 4.56 -19.33
CA GLU A 45 2.36 3.54 -19.06
C GLU A 45 2.20 2.99 -17.63
N ASP A 46 2.52 1.71 -17.40
CA ASP A 46 2.34 1.03 -16.10
C ASP A 46 3.00 1.77 -14.92
N TRP A 47 4.09 2.49 -15.19
CA TRP A 47 4.79 3.32 -14.21
C TRP A 47 4.02 4.60 -13.87
N GLU A 48 3.41 5.26 -14.86
CA GLU A 48 2.60 6.48 -14.68
C GLU A 48 1.27 6.17 -13.98
N LEU A 49 0.74 4.95 -14.16
CA LEU A 49 -0.44 4.46 -13.43
C LEU A 49 -0.22 4.48 -11.93
N VAL A 50 0.94 4.02 -11.44
CA VAL A 50 1.28 3.99 -10.01
C VAL A 50 1.32 5.40 -9.42
N GLU A 51 1.92 6.36 -10.13
CA GLU A 51 1.97 7.76 -9.70
C GLU A 51 0.57 8.39 -9.66
N SER A 52 -0.26 8.12 -10.68
CA SER A 52 -1.64 8.64 -10.75
C SER A 52 -2.58 8.05 -9.70
N MET A 53 -2.26 6.88 -9.14
CA MET A 53 -3.10 6.20 -8.14
C MET A 53 -2.94 6.79 -6.72
N SER A 54 -1.86 7.51 -6.44
CA SER A 54 -1.59 8.08 -5.11
C SER A 54 -2.67 9.08 -4.67
N ASP A 55 -3.33 9.75 -5.60
CA ASP A 55 -4.26 10.84 -5.29
C ASP A 55 -5.64 10.39 -4.79
N LYS A 56 -5.96 9.09 -4.90
CA LYS A 56 -7.30 8.58 -4.58
C LYS A 56 -7.23 7.38 -3.65
N GLN A 57 -6.66 7.57 -2.46
CA GLN A 57 -6.98 6.68 -1.36
C GLN A 57 -8.33 7.12 -0.77
N PRO A 58 -9.46 6.42 -1.05
CA PRO A 58 -10.74 6.78 -0.45
C PRO A 58 -10.59 6.69 1.06
N GLY A 59 -10.82 7.82 1.74
CA GLY A 59 -10.76 7.90 3.18
C GLY A 59 -11.61 6.80 3.82
N VAL A 60 -11.10 6.19 4.89
CA VAL A 60 -11.75 5.08 5.59
C VAL A 60 -13.21 5.40 5.82
N PHE A 61 -14.10 4.58 5.25
CA PHE A 61 -15.53 4.89 5.24
C PHE A 61 -16.07 5.05 6.67
N PRO A 62 -16.97 6.02 6.92
CA PRO A 62 -17.43 6.36 8.27
C PRO A 62 -18.09 5.19 9.01
N TRP A 63 -18.67 4.22 8.28
CA TRP A 63 -19.27 3.02 8.88
C TRP A 63 -18.24 2.10 9.56
N PHE A 64 -16.98 2.11 9.11
CA PHE A 64 -15.91 1.28 9.69
C PHE A 64 -15.63 1.66 11.15
N ARG A 65 -15.66 2.97 11.45
CA ARG A 65 -15.51 3.48 12.82
C ARG A 65 -16.66 3.03 13.72
N ALA A 66 -17.88 2.96 13.18
CA ALA A 66 -19.05 2.49 13.91
C ALA A 66 -18.96 1.01 14.25
N VAL A 67 -18.47 0.18 13.31
CA VAL A 67 -18.25 -1.26 13.54
C VAL A 67 -17.18 -1.50 14.61
N ILE A 68 -16.05 -0.80 14.55
CA ILE A 68 -15.03 -0.92 15.60
C ILE A 68 -15.59 -0.50 16.96
N GLY A 69 -16.32 0.63 16.99
CA GLY A 69 -16.95 1.12 18.21
C GLY A 69 -17.92 0.10 18.81
N SER A 70 -18.76 -0.54 18.00
CA SER A 70 -19.74 -1.52 18.49
C SER A 70 -19.07 -2.77 19.05
N VAL A 71 -18.00 -3.27 18.43
CA VAL A 71 -17.23 -4.42 18.92
C VAL A 71 -16.58 -4.11 20.27
N ILE A 72 -15.93 -2.94 20.40
CA ILE A 72 -15.30 -2.52 21.67
C ILE A 72 -16.34 -2.42 22.78
N ILE A 73 -17.48 -1.75 22.51
CA ILE A 73 -18.55 -1.61 23.49
C ILE A 73 -19.12 -2.99 23.87
N GLY A 74 -19.31 -3.88 22.89
CA GLY A 74 -19.78 -5.25 23.13
C GLY A 74 -18.86 -6.03 24.06
N ILE A 75 -17.54 -5.95 23.84
CA ILE A 75 -16.54 -6.60 24.71
C ILE A 75 -16.60 -6.02 26.13
N LEU A 76 -16.67 -4.70 26.27
CA LEU A 76 -16.73 -4.05 27.59
C LEU A 76 -17.99 -4.45 28.37
N LEU A 77 -19.15 -4.46 27.71
CA LEU A 77 -20.41 -4.88 28.32
C LEU A 77 -20.37 -6.35 28.71
N PHE A 78 -19.81 -7.20 27.86
CA PHE A 78 -19.65 -8.63 28.14
C PHE A 78 -18.75 -8.87 29.36
N LEU A 79 -17.58 -8.21 29.43
CA LEU A 79 -16.67 -8.34 30.56
C LEU A 79 -17.30 -7.82 31.87
N LEU A 80 -18.01 -6.69 31.81
CA LEU A 80 -18.72 -6.15 32.97
C LEU A 80 -19.80 -7.11 33.47
N PHE A 81 -20.58 -7.68 32.56
CA PHE A 81 -21.60 -8.65 32.91
C PHE A 81 -21.00 -9.94 33.50
N ALA A 82 -19.96 -10.48 32.87
CA ALA A 82 -19.25 -11.66 33.35
C ALA A 82 -18.64 -11.42 34.74
N TYR A 83 -18.02 -10.26 34.96
CA TYR A 83 -17.50 -9.87 36.28
C TYR A 83 -18.60 -9.73 37.33
N GLY A 84 -19.75 -9.16 36.95
CA GLY A 84 -20.91 -9.06 37.83
C GLY A 84 -21.46 -10.43 38.24
N LEU A 85 -21.54 -11.37 37.29
CA LEU A 85 -21.92 -12.75 37.59
C LEU A 85 -20.90 -13.44 38.49
N ASP A 86 -19.61 -13.30 38.22
CA ASP A 86 -18.55 -13.88 39.05
C ASP A 86 -18.60 -13.35 40.48
N PHE A 87 -18.69 -12.02 40.64
CA PHE A 87 -18.83 -11.39 41.95
C PHE A 87 -20.08 -11.90 42.70
N PHE A 88 -21.23 -11.94 42.02
CA PHE A 88 -22.47 -12.44 42.59
C PHE A 88 -22.34 -13.90 43.04
N MET A 89 -21.75 -14.75 42.21
CA MET A 89 -21.52 -16.16 42.53
C MET A 89 -20.50 -16.35 43.65
N HIS A 90 -19.44 -15.53 43.72
CA HIS A 90 -18.46 -15.61 44.81
C HIS A 90 -19.08 -15.19 46.15
N HIS A 91 -19.92 -14.14 46.15
CA HIS A 91 -20.51 -13.61 47.36
C HIS A 91 -21.71 -14.43 47.84
N PHE A 92 -22.66 -14.72 46.95
CA PHE A 92 -23.93 -15.37 47.28
C PHE A 92 -24.00 -16.83 46.86
N GLY A 93 -23.09 -17.31 45.99
CA GLY A 93 -23.12 -18.68 45.50
C GLY A 93 -22.92 -19.72 46.59
N ARG A 94 -22.20 -19.40 47.68
CA ARG A 94 -22.09 -20.30 48.84
C ARG A 94 -23.41 -20.49 49.58
N GLU A 95 -24.26 -19.46 49.64
CA GLU A 95 -25.59 -19.55 50.26
C GLU A 95 -26.62 -20.19 49.32
N LEU A 96 -26.49 -19.96 48.00
CA LEU A 96 -27.39 -20.50 46.97
C LEU A 96 -27.13 -21.97 46.62
N LEU A 97 -25.87 -22.43 46.68
CA LEU A 97 -25.48 -23.80 46.27
C LEU A 97 -25.43 -24.80 47.44
N GLY A 98 -25.79 -24.38 48.65
CA GLY A 98 -26.19 -25.26 49.76
C GLY A 98 -25.28 -26.46 49.98
N HIS A 99 -24.04 -26.24 50.43
CA HIS A 99 -23.30 -27.31 51.09
C HIS A 99 -23.69 -27.34 52.57
N LYS A 100 -24.41 -28.42 52.96
CA LYS A 100 -24.47 -28.85 54.37
C LYS A 100 -23.09 -29.27 54.85
#